data_AF-A0A336LNM4-F1
#
_entry.id   AF-A0A336LNM4-F1
#
_cell.length_a   1.000
_cell.length_b   1.000
_cell.length_c   1.000
_cell.angle_alpha   90.00
_cell.angle_beta   90.00
_cell.angle_gamma   90.00
#
_symmetry.space_group_name_H-M   'P 1'
#
loop_
_entity.id
_entity.type
_entity.pdbx_description
1 polymer ?
#
loop_
_entity_poly.entity_id
_entity_poly.type
_entity_poly.pdbx_seq_one_letter_code
_entity_poly.pdbx_strand_id
1 'polypeptide(L)'
;MYLLINGSAQNGEHLGAEAGMLYGEYLMLDKVLSSQRMLSAESNNPVHDEHLFIVTHQKPFVTAYELWFKQIIFELDSIRDLFNVEIIEESRTLEILKRLNRMVLIFKLLVDQVPILETMTPLDFMDFRNYLAPASGFQSLQFRLLENKLGVKTEHRVKYNQSYHQVFGTDESACKSLEDSENQPSLSDLVQKWLERTPGLEEDGFNFWGKFQESTEKLLNEKEANAMVLLNEKYDHVRNYRLMDIGKRREVYKSIFDVEAHNALVSRGERRFSHKALQGAIMITFYRDEPRFSQPHQLLTLLMDIDSLITKWHNHVQMVQRMIGSQQLGTGGSSGYLYLRSTLSDRYKVFLDLFNLSTFLIPRENMPPLTMDMRKTLNVGWGNSMHESIHNGT
;
A
#
# COMPACT_ATOMS: atom_id res chain seq x y z
N MET A 1 39.55 9.88 27.69
CA MET A 1 40.05 11.22 27.32
C MET A 1 38.93 12.20 27.64
N TYR A 2 38.96 12.73 28.87
CA TYR A 2 38.04 13.77 29.32
C TYR A 2 38.46 15.09 28.68
N LEU A 3 37.57 15.75 27.94
CA LEU A 3 37.76 17.13 27.50
C LEU A 3 36.95 18.04 28.42
N LEU A 4 37.67 18.66 29.34
CA LEU A 4 37.27 19.84 30.09
C LEU A 4 37.05 20.98 29.09
N ILE A 5 35.80 21.44 28.93
CA ILE A 5 35.51 22.73 28.32
C ILE A 5 35.11 23.68 29.44
N ASN A 6 35.97 24.69 29.61
CA ASN A 6 35.85 25.80 30.53
C ASN A 6 34.49 26.48 30.44
N GLY A 7 33.97 26.89 31.59
CA GLY A 7 32.82 27.76 31.72
C GLY A 7 33.07 29.11 31.06
N SER A 8 32.39 29.32 29.94
CA SER A 8 31.83 30.61 29.58
C SER A 8 30.33 30.39 29.42
N ALA A 9 29.55 31.07 30.24
CA ALA A 9 28.10 31.07 30.15
C ALA A 9 27.69 31.41 28.71
N GLN A 10 27.08 30.46 28.01
CA GLN A 10 26.23 30.79 26.88
C GLN A 10 25.00 31.50 27.46
N ASN A 11 25.15 32.80 27.72
CA ASN A 11 24.02 33.70 27.73
C ASN A 11 23.45 33.66 26.32
N GLY A 12 22.46 32.78 26.12
CA GLY A 12 21.67 32.76 24.91
C GLY A 12 20.88 34.06 24.85
N GLU A 13 21.48 35.10 24.27
CA GLU A 13 20.69 36.13 23.60
C GLU A 13 19.86 35.39 22.56
N HIS A 14 18.57 35.23 22.88
CA HIS A 14 17.59 34.71 21.94
C HIS A 14 17.69 35.55 20.66
N LEU A 15 18.12 34.91 19.58
CA LEU A 15 18.12 35.48 18.25
C LEU A 15 16.70 35.98 17.95
N GLY A 16 16.55 37.29 17.90
CA GLY A 16 15.46 37.97 17.23
C GLY A 16 14.30 38.36 18.13
N ALA A 17 14.28 39.64 18.50
CA ALA A 17 13.05 40.44 18.56
C ALA A 17 12.48 40.69 17.13
N GLU A 18 12.41 39.64 16.31
CA GLU A 18 11.44 39.56 15.22
C GLU A 18 10.21 38.88 15.82
N ALA A 19 9.01 39.20 15.36
CA ALA A 19 7.76 38.57 15.81
C ALA A 19 7.69 37.10 15.35
N GLY A 20 8.61 36.27 15.81
CA GLY A 20 8.69 34.84 15.59
C GLY A 20 7.79 34.12 16.57
N MET A 21 6.87 33.31 16.05
CA MET A 21 6.00 32.45 16.84
C MET A 21 6.84 31.52 17.72
N LEU A 22 6.52 31.44 19.01
CA LEU A 22 7.23 30.56 19.94
C LEU A 22 7.00 29.08 19.55
N TYR A 23 7.96 28.20 19.81
CA TYR A 23 7.84 26.76 19.50
C TYR A 23 6.55 26.14 20.08
N GLY A 24 6.20 26.52 21.32
CA GLY A 24 4.98 26.08 21.99
C GLY A 24 3.70 26.58 21.30
N GLU A 25 3.72 27.79 20.74
CA GLU A 25 2.59 28.36 20.00
C GLU A 25 2.46 27.73 18.61
N TYR A 26 3.58 27.54 17.89
CA TYR A 26 3.60 26.95 16.56
C TYR A 26 3.07 25.52 16.53
N LEU A 27 3.49 24.70 17.50
CA LEU A 27 3.02 23.31 17.62
C LEU A 27 1.74 23.18 18.45
N MET A 28 1.20 24.29 18.96
CA MET A 28 0.04 24.31 19.85
C MET A 28 0.18 23.31 21.01
N LEU A 29 1.35 23.26 21.64
CA LEU A 29 1.68 22.25 22.66
C LEU A 29 0.69 22.26 23.83
N ASP A 30 0.10 23.42 24.13
CA ASP A 30 -0.94 23.53 25.16
C ASP A 30 -2.14 22.64 24.86
N LYS A 31 -2.55 22.48 23.59
CA LYS A 31 -3.63 21.57 23.21
C LYS A 31 -3.16 20.11 23.20
N VAL A 32 -1.94 19.86 22.75
CA VAL A 32 -1.37 18.51 22.62
C VAL A 32 -1.13 17.86 23.99
N LEU A 33 -0.50 18.61 24.90
CA LEU A 33 -0.04 18.14 26.21
C LEU A 33 -1.10 18.29 27.31
N SER A 34 -2.29 18.82 27.00
CA SER A 34 -3.43 18.87 27.93
C SER A 34 -4.56 17.88 27.58
N SER A 35 -4.38 17.07 26.54
CA SER A 35 -5.41 16.14 26.05
C SER A 35 -5.39 14.77 26.77
N GLN A 36 -4.54 14.58 27.79
CA GLN A 36 -4.35 13.34 28.58
C GLN A 36 -5.35 13.23 29.73
N ARG A 37 -6.56 12.76 29.39
CA ARG A 37 -7.64 12.54 30.35
C ARG A 37 -7.79 11.06 30.70
N MET A 38 -7.35 10.69 31.91
CA MET A 38 -7.48 9.34 32.48
C MET A 38 -8.84 9.16 33.17
N LEU A 39 -9.66 8.22 32.69
CA LEU A 39 -10.98 7.93 33.26
C LEU A 39 -10.88 7.18 34.60
N SER A 40 -9.82 6.38 34.79
CA SER A 40 -9.59 5.68 36.05
C SER A 40 -9.27 6.66 37.19
N ALA A 41 -8.53 7.74 36.89
CA ALA A 41 -8.22 8.80 37.82
C ALA A 41 -9.46 9.61 38.23
N GLU A 42 -10.39 9.86 37.29
CA GLU A 42 -11.68 10.51 37.59
C GLU A 42 -12.60 9.64 38.44
N SER A 43 -12.43 8.31 38.36
CA SER A 43 -13.21 7.33 39.11
C SER A 43 -12.56 6.96 40.47
N ASN A 44 -11.58 7.75 40.95
CA ASN A 44 -10.82 7.53 42.18
C ASN A 44 -10.05 6.19 42.28
N ASN A 45 -9.73 5.55 41.15
CA ASN A 45 -8.91 4.34 41.11
C ASN A 45 -7.83 4.46 40.01
N PRO A 46 -6.77 5.25 40.21
CA PRO A 46 -5.82 5.57 39.16
C PRO A 46 -5.00 4.34 38.74
N VAL A 47 -5.09 3.97 37.47
CA VAL A 47 -4.26 2.92 36.86
C VAL A 47 -3.15 3.58 36.04
N HIS A 48 -1.89 3.34 36.42
CA HIS A 48 -0.73 3.99 35.81
C HIS A 48 -0.65 3.75 34.28
N ASP A 49 -0.88 2.51 33.85
CA ASP A 49 -0.75 2.12 32.45
C ASP A 49 -1.89 2.63 31.56
N GLU A 50 -2.97 3.19 32.15
CA GLU A 50 -3.97 3.92 31.38
C GLU A 50 -3.33 5.14 30.69
N HIS A 51 -2.34 5.80 31.32
CA HIS A 51 -1.63 6.91 30.68
C HIS A 51 -0.82 6.44 29.47
N LEU A 52 -0.18 5.26 29.53
CA LEU A 52 0.50 4.67 28.38
C LEU A 52 -0.49 4.29 27.28
N PHE A 53 -1.62 3.69 27.64
CA PHE A 53 -2.68 3.34 26.69
C PHE A 53 -3.23 4.58 25.99
N ILE A 54 -3.46 5.65 26.75
CA ILE A 54 -3.87 6.99 26.30
C ILE A 54 -2.78 7.57 25.39
N VAL A 55 -1.53 7.73 25.82
CA VAL A 55 -0.47 8.29 24.96
C VAL A 55 -0.27 7.49 23.67
N THR A 56 -0.50 6.17 23.72
CA THR A 56 -0.46 5.31 22.53
C THR A 56 -1.69 5.51 21.61
N HIS A 57 -2.92 5.61 22.15
CA HIS A 57 -4.18 5.60 21.37
C HIS A 57 -4.95 6.94 21.28
N GLN A 58 -4.57 7.93 22.05
CA GLN A 58 -5.30 9.18 22.34
C GLN A 58 -6.08 9.82 21.19
N LYS A 59 -7.39 9.63 21.29
CA LYS A 59 -8.48 10.53 20.92
C LYS A 59 -8.79 11.40 22.18
N PRO A 60 -9.30 12.65 22.11
CA PRO A 60 -9.69 13.46 20.97
C PRO A 60 -8.66 14.57 20.69
N PHE A 61 -8.41 14.83 19.41
CA PHE A 61 -7.57 15.90 18.86
C PHE A 61 -6.05 15.74 18.78
N VAL A 62 -5.34 14.86 19.50
CA VAL A 62 -3.91 14.61 19.19
C VAL A 62 -3.43 13.21 19.58
N THR A 63 -2.90 12.41 18.64
CA THR A 63 -2.17 11.15 18.92
C THR A 63 -0.93 11.00 18.06
N ALA A 64 0.04 10.15 18.45
CA ALA A 64 1.01 9.60 17.50
C ALA A 64 0.31 8.89 16.32
N TYR A 65 -0.55 7.88 16.55
CA TYR A 65 -1.25 7.19 15.44
C TYR A 65 -2.20 8.08 14.65
N GLU A 66 -3.12 8.84 15.26
CA GLU A 66 -4.04 9.70 14.49
C GLU A 66 -3.35 10.93 13.87
N LEU A 67 -2.25 11.47 14.44
CA LEU A 67 -1.43 12.46 13.72
C LEU A 67 -0.75 11.83 12.53
N TRP A 68 -0.21 10.62 12.66
CA TRP A 68 0.38 9.91 11.55
C TRP A 68 -0.68 9.52 10.51
N PHE A 69 -1.88 9.11 10.90
CA PHE A 69 -2.99 8.90 9.96
C PHE A 69 -3.39 10.20 9.27
N LYS A 70 -3.45 11.32 10.00
CA LYS A 70 -3.69 12.63 9.39
C LYS A 70 -2.60 13.01 8.39
N GLN A 71 -1.33 12.75 8.72
CA GLN A 71 -0.21 12.96 7.80
C GLN A 71 -0.33 12.05 6.58
N ILE A 72 -0.63 10.76 6.76
CA ILE A 72 -0.81 9.81 5.67
C ILE A 72 -1.97 10.24 4.77
N ILE A 73 -3.10 10.66 5.34
CA ILE A 73 -4.25 11.16 4.57
C ILE A 73 -3.86 12.43 3.81
N PHE A 74 -3.10 13.34 4.41
CA PHE A 74 -2.62 14.55 3.76
C PHE A 74 -1.69 14.24 2.57
N GLU A 75 -0.75 13.31 2.73
CA GLU A 75 0.08 12.83 1.61
C GLU A 75 -0.76 12.14 0.54
N LEU A 76 -1.70 11.28 0.95
CA LEU A 76 -2.56 10.50 0.07
C LEU A 76 -3.47 11.39 -0.78
N ASP A 77 -4.12 12.38 -0.16
CA ASP A 77 -4.97 13.33 -0.88
C ASP A 77 -4.14 14.14 -1.88
N SER A 78 -2.95 14.57 -1.50
CA SER A 78 -2.08 15.28 -2.42
C SER A 78 -1.53 14.38 -3.54
N ILE A 79 -1.30 13.09 -3.29
CA ILE A 79 -0.95 12.11 -4.34
C ILE A 79 -2.15 11.90 -5.28
N ARG A 80 -3.36 11.77 -4.75
CA ARG A 80 -4.59 11.63 -5.55
C ARG A 80 -4.77 12.83 -6.48
N ASP A 81 -4.54 14.05 -5.98
CA ASP A 81 -4.58 15.27 -6.80
C ASP A 81 -3.51 15.27 -7.90
N LEU A 82 -2.30 14.79 -7.60
CA LEU A 82 -1.22 14.66 -8.59
C LEU A 82 -1.52 13.64 -9.69
N PHE A 83 -2.29 12.59 -9.38
CA PHE A 83 -2.75 11.61 -10.37
C PHE A 83 -4.01 12.04 -11.13
N ASN A 84 -4.78 12.99 -10.60
CA ASN A 84 -6.03 13.48 -11.18
C ASN A 84 -5.81 14.46 -12.35
N VAL A 85 -4.84 14.16 -13.20
CA VAL A 85 -4.50 14.91 -14.41
C VAL A 85 -4.34 13.96 -15.60
N GLU A 86 -4.65 14.45 -16.80
CA GLU A 86 -4.58 13.65 -18.04
C GLU A 86 -3.16 13.30 -18.47
N ILE A 87 -2.17 14.13 -18.11
CA ILE A 87 -0.76 13.88 -18.41
C ILE A 87 0.06 14.11 -17.14
N ILE A 88 0.79 13.08 -16.73
CA ILE A 88 1.72 13.16 -15.60
C ILE A 88 3.12 13.39 -16.16
N GLU A 89 3.65 14.58 -15.92
CA GLU A 89 5.05 14.89 -16.23
C GLU A 89 5.99 14.06 -15.34
N GLU A 90 7.15 13.66 -15.89
CA GLU A 90 8.13 12.83 -15.16
C GLU A 90 8.64 13.50 -13.87
N SER A 91 8.68 14.83 -13.84
CA SER A 91 8.99 15.63 -12.65
C SER A 91 7.99 15.39 -11.50
N ARG A 92 6.69 15.23 -11.83
CA ARG A 92 5.63 14.95 -10.85
C ARG A 92 5.69 13.51 -10.36
N THR A 93 6.15 12.58 -11.19
CA THR A 93 6.39 11.18 -10.77
C THR A 93 7.37 11.09 -9.61
N LEU A 94 8.45 11.91 -9.62
CA LEU A 94 9.40 11.96 -8.50
C LEU A 94 8.75 12.49 -7.21
N GLU A 95 7.87 13.48 -7.31
CA GLU A 95 7.13 14.00 -6.16
C GLU A 95 6.20 12.93 -5.58
N ILE A 96 5.49 12.19 -6.43
CA ILE A 96 4.63 11.06 -6.01
C ILE A 96 5.47 9.99 -5.31
N LEU A 97 6.60 9.60 -5.88
CA LEU A 97 7.51 8.61 -5.29
C LEU A 97 8.02 9.04 -3.92
N LYS A 98 8.44 10.31 -3.77
CA LYS A 98 8.89 10.87 -2.50
C LYS A 98 7.80 10.76 -1.42
N ARG A 99 6.55 11.06 -1.77
CA ARG A 99 5.40 11.03 -0.86
C ARG A 99 4.95 9.62 -0.52
N LEU A 100 4.93 8.71 -1.49
CA LEU A 100 4.66 7.28 -1.25
C LEU A 100 5.73 6.66 -0.35
N ASN A 101 7.01 6.97 -0.60
CA ASN A 101 8.09 6.50 0.25
C ASN A 101 7.98 7.07 1.68
N ARG A 102 7.56 8.33 1.82
CA ARG A 102 7.25 8.91 3.14
C ARG A 102 6.13 8.14 3.84
N MET A 103 5.04 7.82 3.15
CA MET A 103 3.97 6.98 3.71
C MET A 103 4.50 5.60 4.15
N VAL A 104 5.34 4.94 3.36
CA VAL A 104 5.98 3.66 3.70
C VAL A 104 6.79 3.78 5.00
N LEU A 105 7.59 4.83 5.16
CA LEU A 105 8.37 5.05 6.39
C LEU A 105 7.48 5.32 7.60
N ILE A 106 6.39 6.08 7.43
CA ILE A 106 5.42 6.31 8.50
C ILE A 106 4.77 4.98 8.91
N PHE A 107 4.32 4.16 7.96
CA PHE A 107 3.73 2.86 8.28
C PHE A 107 4.71 1.91 8.97
N LYS A 108 6.01 1.93 8.62
CA LYS A 108 7.05 1.18 9.35
C LYS A 108 7.10 1.61 10.82
N LEU A 109 7.12 2.92 11.07
CA LEU A 109 7.09 3.46 12.44
C LEU A 109 5.80 3.06 13.17
N LEU A 110 4.65 3.04 12.49
CA LEU A 110 3.39 2.58 13.08
C LEU A 110 3.42 1.09 13.46
N VAL A 111 4.08 0.24 12.66
CA VAL A 111 4.27 -1.17 13.00
C VAL A 111 5.18 -1.31 14.23
N ASP A 112 6.27 -0.55 14.28
CA ASP A 112 7.25 -0.59 15.37
C ASP A 112 6.76 0.05 16.69
N GLN A 113 5.63 0.76 16.67
CA GLN A 113 4.99 1.28 17.88
C GLN A 113 4.19 0.21 18.66
N VAL A 114 3.76 -0.88 18.01
CA VAL A 114 2.98 -1.95 18.68
C VAL A 114 3.73 -2.56 19.88
N PRO A 115 5.04 -2.90 19.77
CA PRO A 115 5.82 -3.40 20.90
C PRO A 115 5.87 -2.49 22.14
N ILE A 116 5.72 -1.16 21.99
CA ILE A 116 5.68 -0.22 23.12
C ILE A 116 4.46 -0.52 23.98
N LEU A 117 3.30 -0.76 23.35
CA LEU A 117 2.07 -1.09 24.05
C LEU A 117 2.08 -2.52 24.62
N GLU A 118 2.86 -3.43 24.03
CA GLU A 118 3.06 -4.79 24.56
C GLU A 118 3.88 -4.84 25.85
N THR A 119 4.42 -3.71 26.30
CA THR A 119 5.07 -3.59 27.62
C THR A 119 4.06 -3.59 28.78
N MET A 120 2.81 -3.20 28.52
CA MET A 120 1.70 -3.28 29.47
C MET A 120 1.29 -4.73 29.70
N THR A 121 0.98 -5.12 30.94
CA THR A 121 0.53 -6.48 31.23
C THR A 121 -0.97 -6.65 30.99
N PRO A 122 -1.45 -7.86 30.65
CA PRO A 122 -2.88 -8.11 30.50
C PRO A 122 -3.70 -7.86 31.78
N LEU A 123 -3.08 -8.01 32.96
CA LEU A 123 -3.74 -7.73 34.24
C LEU A 123 -3.98 -6.23 34.42
N ASP A 124 -2.95 -5.41 34.18
CA ASP A 124 -3.07 -3.95 34.27
C ASP A 124 -4.07 -3.41 33.24
N PHE A 125 -4.13 -4.02 32.04
CA PHE A 125 -5.14 -3.68 31.03
C PHE A 125 -6.57 -3.94 31.51
N MET A 126 -6.80 -5.06 32.22
CA MET A 126 -8.14 -5.41 32.71
C MET A 126 -8.66 -4.42 33.76
N ASP A 127 -7.78 -3.79 34.53
CA ASP A 127 -8.14 -2.86 35.60
C ASP A 127 -8.79 -1.56 35.09
N PHE A 128 -8.45 -1.12 33.88
CA PHE A 128 -9.07 0.07 33.26
C PHE A 128 -9.95 -0.22 32.03
N ARG A 129 -9.97 -1.47 31.53
CA ARG A 129 -10.77 -1.88 30.35
C ARG A 129 -12.25 -1.52 30.47
N ASN A 130 -12.81 -1.59 31.68
CA ASN A 130 -14.23 -1.32 31.91
C ASN A 130 -14.60 0.14 31.63
N TYR A 131 -13.67 1.08 31.78
CA TYR A 131 -13.89 2.50 31.47
C TYR A 131 -13.90 2.80 29.97
N LEU A 132 -13.40 1.88 29.14
CA LEU A 132 -13.34 2.04 27.69
C LEU A 132 -14.64 1.65 26.99
N ALA A 133 -15.50 0.85 27.60
CA ALA A 133 -16.74 0.42 26.96
C ALA A 133 -17.74 1.61 26.84
N PRO A 134 -18.39 1.83 25.67
CA PRO A 134 -18.40 1.03 24.44
C PRO A 134 -17.39 1.48 23.36
N ALA A 135 -16.48 2.39 23.67
CA ALA A 135 -15.51 2.93 22.72
C ALA A 135 -14.57 1.84 22.20
N SER A 136 -14.27 1.93 20.90
CA SER A 136 -13.41 0.96 20.22
C SER A 136 -12.70 1.57 19.02
N GLY A 137 -11.60 0.95 18.59
CA GLY A 137 -10.87 1.32 17.36
C GLY A 137 -11.73 1.27 16.10
N PHE A 138 -12.89 0.60 16.12
CA PHE A 138 -13.90 0.67 15.07
C PHE A 138 -14.42 2.09 14.79
N GLN A 139 -14.33 2.99 15.78
CA GLN A 139 -14.73 4.40 15.70
C GLN A 139 -13.56 5.32 15.29
N SER A 140 -12.46 4.79 14.73
CA SER A 140 -11.43 5.61 14.12
C SER A 140 -11.89 6.05 12.72
N LEU A 141 -12.27 7.32 12.62
CA LEU A 141 -12.71 7.94 11.36
C LEU A 141 -11.58 7.94 10.34
N GLN A 142 -10.38 8.36 10.74
CA GLN A 142 -9.24 8.48 9.83
C GLN A 142 -8.79 7.12 9.29
N PHE A 143 -8.85 6.06 10.10
CA PHE A 143 -8.54 4.71 9.60
C PHE A 143 -9.50 4.27 8.49
N ARG A 144 -10.80 4.58 8.62
CA ARG A 144 -11.80 4.29 7.58
C ARG A 144 -11.61 5.15 6.33
N LEU A 145 -11.33 6.45 6.51
CA LEU A 145 -11.00 7.35 5.41
C LEU A 145 -9.77 6.86 4.64
N LEU A 146 -8.73 6.39 5.35
CA LEU A 146 -7.52 5.84 4.75
C LEU A 146 -7.83 4.61 3.89
N GLU A 147 -8.58 3.64 4.42
CA GLU A 147 -8.98 2.44 3.66
C GLU A 147 -9.78 2.79 2.40
N ASN A 148 -10.75 3.70 2.52
CA ASN A 148 -11.59 4.12 1.39
C ASN A 148 -10.77 4.86 0.33
N LYS A 149 -9.94 5.82 0.75
CA LYS A 149 -9.07 6.59 -0.16
C LYS A 149 -8.00 5.73 -0.84
N LEU A 150 -7.52 4.67 -0.21
CA LEU A 150 -6.63 3.70 -0.86
C LEU A 150 -7.38 2.88 -1.92
N GLY A 151 -8.58 2.39 -1.61
CA GLY A 151 -9.46 1.67 -2.55
C GLY A 151 -10.06 0.38 -2.00
N VAL A 152 -10.22 0.24 -0.68
CA VAL A 152 -10.89 -0.93 -0.08
C VAL A 152 -12.39 -0.82 -0.32
N LYS A 153 -12.92 -1.66 -1.23
CA LYS A 153 -14.34 -1.69 -1.53
C LYS A 153 -15.18 -2.24 -0.38
N THR A 154 -16.37 -1.66 -0.18
CA THR A 154 -17.33 -2.07 0.87
C THR A 154 -17.77 -3.52 0.74
N GLU A 155 -17.89 -4.04 -0.49
CA GLU A 155 -18.24 -5.44 -0.78
C GLU A 155 -17.19 -6.45 -0.29
N HIS A 156 -15.91 -6.07 -0.25
CA HIS A 156 -14.82 -6.94 0.20
C HIS A 156 -14.68 -6.97 1.72
N ARG A 157 -15.27 -5.99 2.43
CA ARG A 157 -15.24 -5.93 3.90
C ARG A 157 -16.01 -7.12 4.48
N VAL A 158 -15.53 -7.63 5.61
CA VAL A 158 -16.21 -8.72 6.34
C VAL A 158 -17.58 -8.23 6.83
N LYS A 159 -18.62 -9.09 6.83
CA LYS A 159 -20.03 -8.72 7.11
C LYS A 159 -20.23 -7.78 8.30
N TYR A 160 -19.52 -8.01 9.41
CA TYR A 160 -19.58 -7.15 10.60
C TYR A 160 -19.21 -5.68 10.31
N ASN A 161 -18.31 -5.46 9.35
CA ASN A 161 -17.74 -4.18 8.98
C ASN A 161 -18.28 -3.65 7.62
N GLN A 162 -19.30 -4.28 7.04
CA GLN A 162 -19.96 -3.76 5.83
C GLN A 162 -20.83 -2.55 6.16
N SER A 163 -21.44 -2.51 7.35
CA SER A 163 -22.24 -1.37 7.84
C SER A 163 -21.44 -0.48 8.80
N TYR A 164 -20.17 -0.20 8.49
CA TYR A 164 -19.29 0.58 9.37
C TYR A 164 -19.79 2.01 9.60
N HIS A 165 -20.61 2.57 8.70
CA HIS A 165 -21.29 3.85 8.88
C HIS A 165 -22.14 3.91 10.16
N GLN A 166 -22.76 2.79 10.56
CA GLN A 166 -23.59 2.73 11.77
C GLN A 166 -22.77 2.96 13.05
N VAL A 167 -21.45 2.73 13.00
CA VAL A 167 -20.54 2.90 14.13
C VAL A 167 -20.30 4.38 14.46
N PHE A 168 -20.48 5.28 13.48
CA PHE A 168 -20.30 6.72 13.64
C PHE A 168 -21.59 7.45 14.05
N GLY A 169 -22.73 6.74 14.07
CA GLY A 169 -23.98 7.23 14.66
C GLY A 169 -24.52 8.51 14.00
N THR A 170 -24.79 9.53 14.81
CA THR A 170 -25.42 10.81 14.45
C THR A 170 -24.43 11.94 14.13
N ASP A 171 -23.13 11.67 14.01
CA ASP A 171 -22.16 12.69 13.60
C ASP A 171 -22.25 12.91 12.09
N GLU A 172 -23.06 13.90 11.70
CA GLU A 172 -23.28 14.27 10.29
C GLU A 172 -21.97 14.62 9.56
N SER A 173 -20.99 15.22 10.25
CA SER A 173 -19.71 15.58 9.64
C SER A 173 -18.86 14.36 9.33
N ALA A 174 -18.84 13.39 10.25
CA ALA A 174 -18.12 12.14 10.05
C ALA A 174 -18.75 11.29 8.94
N CYS A 175 -20.08 11.15 8.95
CA CYS A 175 -20.82 10.43 7.91
C CYS A 175 -20.60 11.04 6.53
N LYS A 176 -20.71 12.38 6.41
CA LYS A 176 -20.44 13.09 5.15
C LYS A 176 -19.02 12.85 4.64
N SER A 177 -18.02 12.90 5.53
CA SER A 177 -16.63 12.66 5.15
C SER A 177 -16.40 11.24 4.64
N LEU A 178 -17.11 10.25 5.19
CA LEU A 178 -17.06 8.86 4.73
C LEU A 178 -17.72 8.71 3.36
N GLU A 179 -18.91 9.28 3.17
CA GLU A 179 -19.62 9.29 1.88
C GLU A 179 -18.76 9.96 0.79
N ASP A 180 -18.14 11.10 1.10
CA ASP A 180 -17.23 11.79 0.18
C ASP A 180 -16.02 10.88 -0.16
N SER A 181 -15.48 10.15 0.82
CA SER A 181 -14.35 9.24 0.60
C SER A 181 -14.70 8.01 -0.25
N GLU A 182 -15.95 7.55 -0.22
CA GLU A 182 -16.42 6.44 -1.05
C GLU A 182 -16.74 6.89 -2.48
N ASN A 183 -17.24 8.12 -2.66
CA ASN A 183 -17.65 8.64 -3.96
C ASN A 183 -16.49 9.21 -4.78
N GLN A 184 -15.46 9.74 -4.13
CA GLN A 184 -14.28 10.27 -4.83
C GLN A 184 -13.40 9.14 -5.38
N PRO A 185 -12.64 9.39 -6.47
CA PRO A 185 -11.75 8.38 -7.03
C PRO A 185 -10.68 7.97 -6.00
N SER A 186 -10.57 6.66 -5.78
CA SER A 186 -9.56 6.09 -4.89
C SER A 186 -8.17 6.13 -5.54
N LEU A 187 -7.12 5.97 -4.74
CA LEU A 187 -5.77 5.83 -5.27
C LEU A 187 -5.67 4.65 -6.25
N SER A 188 -6.33 3.52 -5.95
CA SER A 188 -6.40 2.37 -6.86
C SER A 188 -7.01 2.73 -8.21
N ASP A 189 -8.12 3.48 -8.25
CA ASP A 189 -8.77 3.86 -9.51
C ASP A 189 -7.88 4.80 -10.34
N LEU A 190 -7.22 5.74 -9.67
CA LEU A 190 -6.30 6.69 -10.30
C LEU A 190 -5.04 6.01 -10.85
N VAL A 191 -4.47 5.07 -10.09
CA VAL A 191 -3.33 4.24 -10.51
C VAL A 191 -3.73 3.37 -11.70
N GLN A 192 -4.92 2.76 -11.69
CA GLN A 192 -5.42 1.99 -12.82
C GLN A 192 -5.54 2.85 -14.09
N LYS A 193 -6.17 4.02 -14.01
CA LYS A 193 -6.24 4.97 -15.15
C LYS A 193 -4.87 5.40 -15.66
N TRP A 194 -3.89 5.54 -14.76
CA TRP A 194 -2.51 5.82 -15.15
C TRP A 194 -1.84 4.62 -15.84
N LEU A 195 -2.03 3.41 -15.32
CA LEU A 195 -1.51 2.18 -15.92
C LEU A 195 -2.12 1.88 -17.30
N GLU A 196 -3.39 2.20 -17.52
CA GLU A 196 -4.06 2.08 -18.82
C GLU A 196 -3.43 2.96 -19.91
N ARG A 197 -2.75 4.04 -19.51
CA ARG A 197 -2.04 4.98 -20.39
C ARG A 197 -0.56 4.65 -20.57
N THR A 198 -0.12 3.46 -20.13
CA THR A 198 1.29 3.06 -20.25
C THR A 198 1.68 2.95 -21.73
N PRO A 199 2.76 3.64 -22.18
CA PRO A 199 3.16 3.62 -23.57
C PRO A 199 3.62 2.22 -23.99
N GLY A 200 3.20 1.78 -25.17
CA GLY A 200 3.52 0.50 -25.78
C GLY A 200 2.44 -0.58 -25.65
N LEU A 201 1.32 -0.25 -25.02
CA LEU A 201 0.10 -1.07 -25.03
C LEU A 201 -0.73 -0.89 -26.31
N GLU A 202 -0.44 0.13 -27.12
CA GLU A 202 -1.19 0.43 -28.33
C GLU A 202 -1.02 -0.66 -29.40
N GLU A 203 -2.14 -1.08 -30.01
CA GLU A 203 -2.16 -2.11 -31.07
C GLU A 203 -1.42 -1.65 -32.33
N ASP A 204 -1.60 -0.38 -32.72
CA ASP A 204 -0.92 0.24 -33.86
C ASP A 204 0.54 0.63 -33.55
N GLY A 205 0.96 0.51 -32.29
CA GLY A 205 2.28 0.90 -31.81
C GLY A 205 3.19 -0.29 -31.57
N PHE A 206 3.71 -0.41 -30.35
CA PHE A 206 4.59 -1.53 -29.99
C PHE A 206 3.86 -2.87 -29.89
N ASN A 207 2.54 -2.86 -29.62
CA ASN A 207 1.70 -4.03 -29.38
C ASN A 207 2.36 -5.02 -28.41
N PHE A 208 2.66 -4.57 -27.20
CA PHE A 208 3.27 -5.41 -26.16
C PHE A 208 2.46 -6.69 -25.94
N TRP A 209 1.12 -6.58 -25.88
CA TRP A 209 0.26 -7.68 -25.51
C TRP A 209 0.26 -8.82 -26.52
N GLY A 210 0.17 -8.51 -27.81
CA GLY A 210 0.24 -9.52 -28.88
C GLY A 210 1.59 -10.24 -28.90
N LYS A 211 2.69 -9.49 -28.78
CA LYS A 211 4.04 -10.07 -28.72
C LYS A 211 4.27 -10.90 -27.46
N PHE A 212 3.71 -10.48 -26.33
CA PHE A 212 3.80 -11.22 -25.08
C PHE A 212 3.02 -12.54 -25.16
N GLN A 213 1.85 -12.55 -25.79
CA GLN A 213 1.07 -13.76 -26.04
C GLN A 213 1.85 -14.73 -26.94
N GLU A 214 2.41 -14.27 -28.05
CA GLU A 214 3.21 -15.09 -28.96
C GLU A 214 4.45 -15.68 -28.26
N SER A 215 5.16 -14.86 -27.49
CA SER A 215 6.37 -15.29 -26.77
C SER A 215 6.06 -16.31 -25.68
N THR A 216 4.91 -16.16 -25.00
CA THR A 216 4.44 -17.09 -23.98
C THR A 216 4.04 -18.42 -24.59
N GLU A 217 3.30 -18.40 -25.70
CA GLU A 217 2.88 -19.60 -26.41
C GLU A 217 4.10 -20.37 -26.97
N LYS A 218 5.07 -19.66 -27.55
CA LYS A 218 6.35 -20.23 -27.99
C LYS A 218 7.09 -20.92 -26.85
N LEU A 219 7.23 -20.26 -25.69
CA LEU A 219 7.89 -20.82 -24.52
C LEU A 219 7.20 -22.10 -24.01
N LEU A 220 5.87 -22.11 -23.97
CA LEU A 220 5.11 -23.27 -23.52
C LEU A 220 5.23 -24.44 -24.50
N ASN A 221 5.18 -24.17 -25.80
CA ASN A 221 5.38 -25.17 -26.85
C ASN A 221 6.80 -25.76 -26.82
N GLU A 222 7.83 -24.95 -26.63
CA GLU A 222 9.22 -25.42 -26.47
C GLU A 222 9.39 -26.28 -25.22
N LYS A 223 8.79 -25.89 -24.09
CA LYS A 223 8.80 -26.68 -22.84
C LYS A 223 8.07 -28.01 -23.00
N GLU A 224 6.96 -28.02 -23.73
CA GLU A 224 6.18 -29.22 -24.01
C GLU A 224 6.96 -30.20 -24.92
N ALA A 225 7.56 -29.70 -26.01
CA ALA A 225 8.42 -30.49 -26.86
C ALA A 225 9.61 -31.10 -26.09
N ASN A 226 10.28 -30.30 -25.26
CA ASN A 226 11.38 -30.77 -24.40
C ASN A 226 10.93 -31.82 -23.37
N ALA A 227 9.70 -31.73 -22.86
CA ALA A 227 9.13 -32.74 -21.97
C ALA A 227 8.82 -34.05 -22.71
N MET A 228 8.37 -33.98 -23.96
CA MET A 228 8.06 -35.16 -24.79
C MET A 228 9.30 -35.92 -25.26
N VAL A 229 10.44 -35.24 -25.44
CA VAL A 229 11.73 -35.87 -25.85
C VAL A 229 12.29 -36.80 -24.75
N LEU A 230 11.83 -36.69 -23.50
CA LEU A 230 12.13 -37.65 -22.43
C LEU A 230 11.36 -38.97 -22.66
N LEU A 231 11.79 -39.74 -23.67
CA LEU A 231 11.18 -40.99 -24.14
C LEU A 231 11.54 -42.23 -23.29
N ASN A 232 12.21 -42.05 -22.16
CA ASN A 232 12.73 -43.17 -21.37
C ASN A 232 11.78 -43.46 -20.19
N GLU A 233 11.19 -44.67 -20.14
CA GLU A 233 10.15 -45.10 -19.18
C GLU A 233 10.51 -44.84 -17.71
N LYS A 234 11.81 -44.81 -17.40
CA LYS A 234 12.33 -44.50 -16.06
C LYS A 234 11.97 -43.09 -15.54
N TYR A 235 11.57 -42.18 -16.44
CA TYR A 235 11.23 -40.78 -16.12
C TYR A 235 9.77 -40.43 -16.37
N ASP A 236 8.87 -41.40 -16.56
CA ASP A 236 7.46 -41.15 -16.86
C ASP A 236 6.77 -40.28 -15.81
N HIS A 237 7.10 -40.46 -14.52
CA HIS A 237 6.60 -39.62 -13.44
C HIS A 237 7.05 -38.14 -13.59
N VAL A 238 8.30 -37.90 -14.00
CA VAL A 238 8.84 -36.55 -14.24
C VAL A 238 8.19 -35.93 -15.47
N ARG A 239 8.01 -36.71 -16.54
CA ARG A 239 7.34 -36.27 -17.76
C ARG A 239 5.89 -35.85 -17.46
N ASN A 240 5.13 -36.69 -16.79
CA ASN A 240 3.74 -36.41 -16.44
C ASN A 240 3.62 -35.18 -15.52
N TYR A 241 4.52 -35.03 -14.55
CA TYR A 241 4.57 -33.84 -13.71
C TYR A 241 4.84 -32.56 -14.52
N ARG A 242 5.83 -32.59 -15.44
CA ARG A 242 6.15 -31.45 -16.31
C ARG A 242 5.00 -31.07 -17.24
N LEU A 243 4.35 -32.06 -17.85
CA LEU A 243 3.18 -31.81 -18.70
C LEU A 243 2.00 -31.23 -17.90
N MET A 244 1.77 -31.71 -16.68
CA MET A 244 0.76 -31.15 -15.78
C MET A 244 1.08 -29.69 -15.39
N ASP A 245 2.34 -29.39 -15.07
CA ASP A 245 2.80 -28.03 -14.74
C ASP A 245 2.61 -27.07 -15.94
N ILE A 246 2.99 -27.51 -17.14
CA ILE A 246 2.78 -26.74 -18.38
C ILE A 246 1.28 -26.51 -18.62
N GLY A 247 0.44 -27.52 -18.43
CA GLY A 247 -1.02 -27.40 -18.54
C GLY A 247 -1.60 -26.36 -17.59
N LYS A 248 -1.23 -26.42 -16.30
CA LYS A 248 -1.62 -25.40 -15.30
C LYS A 248 -1.13 -24.01 -15.69
N ARG A 249 0.10 -23.91 -16.21
CA ARG A 249 0.68 -22.63 -16.63
C ARG A 249 -0.02 -22.05 -17.85
N ARG A 250 -0.47 -22.88 -18.81
CA ARG A 250 -1.35 -22.47 -19.92
C ARG A 250 -2.67 -21.91 -19.40
N GLU A 251 -3.30 -22.55 -18.42
CA GLU A 251 -4.55 -22.04 -17.80
C GLU A 251 -4.34 -20.67 -17.13
N VAL A 252 -3.24 -20.52 -16.39
CA VAL A 252 -2.85 -19.25 -15.76
C VAL A 252 -2.69 -18.15 -16.81
N TYR A 253 -1.98 -18.40 -17.92
CA TYR A 253 -1.83 -17.41 -18.99
C TYR A 253 -3.13 -17.15 -19.76
N LYS A 254 -3.95 -18.18 -19.99
CA LYS A 254 -5.28 -18.01 -20.59
C LYS A 254 -6.14 -17.05 -19.76
N SER A 255 -6.04 -17.11 -18.43
CA SER A 255 -6.78 -16.22 -17.53
C SER A 255 -6.41 -14.74 -17.64
N ILE A 256 -5.27 -14.39 -18.25
CA ILE A 256 -4.90 -12.99 -18.51
C ILE A 256 -5.18 -12.61 -19.97
N PHE A 257 -5.00 -13.52 -20.93
CA PHE A 257 -5.25 -13.23 -22.35
C PHE A 257 -6.74 -13.12 -22.69
N ASP A 258 -7.58 -13.87 -21.99
CA ASP A 258 -9.04 -13.80 -22.12
C ASP A 258 -9.61 -12.68 -21.24
N VAL A 259 -10.18 -11.67 -21.88
CA VAL A 259 -10.78 -10.49 -21.23
C VAL A 259 -12.01 -10.88 -20.40
N GLU A 260 -12.83 -11.83 -20.87
CA GLU A 260 -14.03 -12.27 -20.15
C GLU A 260 -13.63 -13.07 -18.90
N ALA A 261 -12.64 -13.96 -19.02
CA ALA A 261 -12.12 -14.69 -17.88
C ALA A 261 -11.51 -13.75 -16.83
N HIS A 262 -10.78 -12.72 -17.26
CA HIS A 262 -10.25 -11.70 -16.37
C HIS A 262 -11.37 -10.92 -15.67
N ASN A 263 -12.38 -10.45 -16.40
CA ASN A 263 -13.51 -9.71 -15.84
C ASN A 263 -14.32 -10.56 -14.84
N ALA A 264 -14.44 -11.86 -15.08
CA ALA A 264 -15.06 -12.80 -14.15
C ALA A 264 -14.28 -12.93 -12.82
N LEU A 265 -12.95 -12.85 -12.86
CA LEU A 265 -12.11 -12.83 -11.64
C LEU A 265 -12.21 -11.50 -10.91
N VAL A 266 -12.33 -10.39 -11.63
CA VAL A 266 -12.57 -9.06 -11.04
C VAL A 266 -13.93 -9.03 -10.34
N SER A 267 -15.00 -9.54 -10.97
CA SER A 267 -16.35 -9.57 -10.36
C SER A 267 -16.44 -10.45 -9.11
N ARG A 268 -15.56 -11.45 -8.98
CA ARG A 268 -15.46 -12.31 -7.78
C ARG A 268 -14.61 -11.72 -6.67
N GLY A 269 -13.91 -10.61 -6.92
CA GLY A 269 -12.97 -10.04 -5.98
C GLY A 269 -11.68 -10.88 -5.85
N GLU A 270 -11.29 -11.63 -6.88
CA GLU A 270 -9.98 -12.30 -6.96
C GLU A 270 -8.92 -11.43 -7.66
N ARG A 271 -9.37 -10.48 -8.50
CA ARG A 271 -8.56 -9.39 -9.09
C ARG A 271 -9.21 -8.04 -8.78
N ARG A 272 -8.45 -6.95 -8.87
CA ARG A 272 -8.90 -5.57 -8.61
C ARG A 272 -8.75 -4.67 -9.85
N PHE A 273 -7.67 -4.85 -10.59
CA PHE A 273 -7.30 -4.03 -11.73
C PHE A 273 -8.16 -4.34 -12.95
N SER A 274 -8.39 -3.32 -13.78
CA SER A 274 -8.87 -3.49 -15.15
C SER A 274 -7.86 -4.29 -16.00
N HIS A 275 -8.36 -4.89 -17.08
CA HIS A 275 -7.52 -5.69 -17.98
C HIS A 275 -6.34 -4.88 -18.53
N LYS A 276 -6.61 -3.67 -19.03
CA LYS A 276 -5.59 -2.76 -19.56
C LYS A 276 -4.61 -2.28 -18.47
N ALA A 277 -5.08 -1.99 -17.27
CA ALA A 277 -4.20 -1.62 -16.16
C ALA A 277 -3.24 -2.76 -15.81
N LEU A 278 -3.72 -4.01 -15.83
CA LEU A 278 -2.89 -5.20 -15.61
C LEU A 278 -1.82 -5.34 -16.71
N GLN A 279 -2.16 -5.12 -17.98
CA GLN A 279 -1.19 -5.11 -19.08
C GLN A 279 -0.08 -4.07 -18.87
N GLY A 280 -0.45 -2.85 -18.47
CA GLY A 280 0.51 -1.77 -18.17
C GLY A 280 1.44 -2.13 -17.00
N ALA A 281 0.90 -2.70 -15.93
CA ALA A 281 1.69 -3.12 -14.78
C ALA A 281 2.67 -4.25 -15.13
N ILE A 282 2.22 -5.23 -15.93
CA ILE A 282 3.08 -6.28 -16.50
C ILE A 282 4.20 -5.63 -17.33
N MET A 283 3.86 -4.73 -18.25
CA MET A 283 4.84 -4.06 -19.12
C MET A 283 5.92 -3.31 -18.33
N ILE A 284 5.52 -2.50 -17.34
CA ILE A 284 6.46 -1.79 -16.45
C ILE A 284 7.36 -2.77 -15.70
N THR A 285 6.84 -3.92 -15.30
CA THR A 285 7.62 -4.94 -14.57
C THR A 285 8.66 -5.61 -15.46
N PHE A 286 8.31 -5.90 -16.72
CA PHE A 286 9.21 -6.48 -17.71
C PHE A 286 10.34 -5.53 -18.14
N TYR A 287 10.01 -4.26 -18.36
CA TYR A 287 10.95 -3.26 -18.88
C TYR A 287 11.42 -2.27 -17.80
N ARG A 288 11.42 -2.68 -16.53
CA ARG A 288 11.83 -1.86 -15.37
C ARG A 288 13.25 -1.27 -15.45
N ASP A 289 14.11 -1.88 -16.26
CA ASP A 289 15.50 -1.46 -16.45
C ASP A 289 15.61 -0.27 -17.43
N GLU A 290 14.54 0.08 -18.15
CA GLU A 290 14.49 1.24 -19.03
C GLU A 290 14.29 2.55 -18.23
N PRO A 291 14.97 3.66 -18.58
CA PRO A 291 14.93 4.90 -17.82
C PRO A 291 13.52 5.41 -17.49
N ARG A 292 12.61 5.44 -18.49
CA ARG A 292 11.23 5.92 -18.30
C ARG A 292 10.35 4.97 -17.49
N PHE A 293 10.72 3.68 -17.36
CA PHE A 293 9.98 2.71 -16.54
C PHE A 293 10.60 2.45 -15.17
N SER A 294 11.83 2.91 -14.92
CA SER A 294 12.48 2.81 -13.61
C SER A 294 11.66 3.45 -12.48
N GLN A 295 11.18 4.68 -12.69
CA GLN A 295 10.37 5.44 -11.72
C GLN A 295 8.97 4.83 -11.55
N PRO A 296 8.21 4.52 -12.63
CA PRO A 296 6.97 3.74 -12.55
C PRO A 296 7.11 2.42 -11.77
N HIS A 297 8.19 1.67 -11.98
CA HIS A 297 8.40 0.41 -11.28
C HIS A 297 8.62 0.60 -9.77
N GLN A 298 9.37 1.64 -9.37
CA GLN A 298 9.51 2.02 -7.96
C GLN A 298 8.15 2.40 -7.35
N LEU A 299 7.29 3.07 -8.12
CA LEU A 299 5.95 3.44 -7.68
C LEU A 299 5.12 2.20 -7.35
N LEU A 300 5.08 1.22 -8.27
CA LEU A 300 4.39 -0.05 -8.05
C LEU A 300 4.95 -0.81 -6.84
N THR A 301 6.27 -0.76 -6.64
CA THR A 301 6.93 -1.38 -5.47
C THR A 301 6.47 -0.72 -4.16
N LEU A 302 6.43 0.62 -4.11
CA LEU A 302 5.98 1.34 -2.92
C LEU A 302 4.50 1.10 -2.60
N LEU A 303 3.64 0.93 -3.62
CA LEU A 303 2.24 0.55 -3.42
C LEU A 303 2.11 -0.84 -2.77
N MET A 304 2.92 -1.81 -3.22
CA MET A 304 3.00 -3.13 -2.58
C MET A 304 3.53 -3.03 -1.14
N ASP A 305 4.54 -2.19 -0.90
CA ASP A 305 5.07 -1.97 0.44
C ASP A 305 4.02 -1.39 1.39
N ILE A 306 3.18 -0.45 0.93
CA ILE A 306 2.08 0.10 1.72
C ILE A 306 1.08 -1.00 2.10
N ASP A 307 0.60 -1.82 1.16
CA ASP A 307 -0.33 -2.93 1.44
C ASP A 307 0.27 -3.95 2.42
N SER A 308 1.55 -4.28 2.23
CA SER A 308 2.30 -5.19 3.10
C SER A 308 2.40 -4.63 4.52
N LEU A 309 2.70 -3.34 4.66
CA LEU A 309 2.81 -2.69 5.96
C LEU A 309 1.46 -2.50 6.66
N ILE A 310 0.39 -2.19 5.93
CA ILE A 310 -0.98 -2.16 6.49
C ILE A 310 -1.35 -3.56 7.01
N THR A 311 -1.05 -4.62 6.26
CA THR A 311 -1.27 -6.00 6.72
C THR A 311 -0.43 -6.32 7.96
N LYS A 312 0.83 -5.90 7.99
CA LYS A 312 1.69 -6.05 9.17
C LYS A 312 1.18 -5.26 10.38
N TRP A 313 0.65 -4.07 10.18
CA TRP A 313 0.03 -3.30 11.25
C TRP A 313 -1.24 -3.97 11.78
N HIS A 314 -2.01 -4.64 10.91
CA HIS A 314 -3.10 -5.51 11.33
C HIS A 314 -2.65 -6.73 12.15
N ASN A 315 -1.36 -7.08 12.16
CA ASN A 315 -0.82 -8.07 13.11
C ASN A 315 -0.89 -7.60 14.57
N HIS A 316 -1.35 -6.37 14.86
CA HIS A 316 -1.82 -5.99 16.20
C HIS A 316 -2.85 -6.98 16.78
N VAL A 317 -3.48 -7.81 15.94
CA VAL A 317 -4.27 -8.96 16.40
C VAL A 317 -3.52 -9.88 17.37
N GLN A 318 -2.21 -10.02 17.24
CA GLN A 318 -1.38 -10.81 18.16
C GLN A 318 -1.30 -10.14 19.54
N MET A 319 -1.07 -8.82 19.57
CA MET A 319 -1.15 -8.04 20.81
C MET A 319 -2.54 -8.16 21.44
N VAL A 320 -3.62 -8.05 20.65
CA VAL A 320 -4.99 -8.21 21.15
C VAL A 320 -5.20 -9.61 21.73
N GLN A 321 -4.70 -10.66 21.06
CA GLN A 321 -4.76 -12.03 21.58
C GLN A 321 -4.02 -12.16 22.92
N ARG A 322 -2.89 -11.47 23.10
CA ARG A 322 -2.14 -11.43 24.36
C ARG A 322 -2.90 -10.69 25.46
N MET A 323 -3.58 -9.58 25.12
CA MET A 323 -4.27 -8.73 26.10
C MET A 323 -5.63 -9.29 26.54
N ILE A 324 -6.44 -9.84 25.63
CA ILE A 324 -7.83 -10.26 25.92
C ILE A 324 -8.11 -11.74 25.60
N GLY A 325 -7.12 -12.49 25.10
CA GLY A 325 -7.30 -13.87 24.65
C GLY A 325 -8.15 -13.96 23.37
N SER A 326 -8.63 -15.17 23.08
CA SER A 326 -9.40 -15.48 21.86
C SER A 326 -10.92 -15.49 22.06
N GLN A 327 -11.39 -15.48 23.32
CA GLN A 327 -12.80 -15.71 23.67
C GLN A 327 -13.49 -14.49 24.26
N GLN A 328 -12.76 -13.45 24.69
CA GLN A 328 -13.39 -12.21 25.14
C GLN A 328 -13.89 -11.40 23.94
N LEU A 329 -15.14 -10.95 24.05
CA LEU A 329 -15.74 -10.01 23.10
C LEU A 329 -15.02 -8.65 23.18
N GLY A 330 -14.84 -8.00 22.03
CA GLY A 330 -14.31 -6.65 21.97
C GLY A 330 -15.26 -5.65 22.61
N THR A 331 -14.74 -4.55 23.15
CA THR A 331 -15.56 -3.46 23.74
C THR A 331 -16.52 -2.83 22.73
N GLY A 332 -16.22 -2.92 21.43
CA GLY A 332 -17.05 -2.45 20.32
C GLY A 332 -18.03 -3.49 19.76
N GLY A 333 -18.32 -4.59 20.47
CA GLY A 333 -19.35 -5.58 20.10
C GLY A 333 -18.91 -6.67 19.11
N SER A 334 -17.66 -6.67 18.67
CA SER A 334 -17.12 -7.70 17.76
C SER A 334 -16.72 -8.97 18.51
N SER A 335 -16.50 -10.07 17.78
CA SER A 335 -15.87 -11.30 18.29
C SER A 335 -14.38 -11.12 18.69
N GLY A 336 -13.91 -9.87 18.80
CA GLY A 336 -12.56 -9.51 19.24
C GLY A 336 -11.50 -10.05 18.29
N TYR A 337 -10.69 -10.97 18.80
CA TYR A 337 -9.58 -11.61 18.08
C TYR A 337 -10.01 -12.25 16.75
N LEU A 338 -11.12 -13.00 16.73
CA LEU A 338 -11.55 -13.73 15.53
C LEU A 338 -11.90 -12.79 14.38
N TYR A 339 -12.52 -11.65 14.69
CA TYR A 339 -12.79 -10.60 13.72
C TYR A 339 -11.49 -10.00 13.17
N LEU A 340 -10.56 -9.57 14.03
CA LEU A 340 -9.30 -8.96 13.59
C LEU A 340 -8.45 -9.93 12.77
N ARG A 341 -8.49 -11.21 13.09
CA ARG A 341 -7.82 -12.24 12.28
C ARG A 341 -8.42 -12.34 10.87
N SER A 342 -9.72 -12.10 10.72
CA SER A 342 -10.38 -12.11 9.40
C SER A 342 -10.00 -10.89 8.53
N THR A 343 -9.54 -9.79 9.14
CA THR A 343 -9.07 -8.60 8.40
C THR A 343 -7.66 -8.77 7.83
N LEU A 344 -6.91 -9.81 8.25
CA LEU A 344 -5.62 -10.19 7.63
C LEU A 344 -5.76 -10.89 6.27
N SER A 345 -6.98 -11.03 5.76
CA SER A 345 -7.25 -11.65 4.47
C SER A 345 -6.87 -10.73 3.30
N ASP A 346 -6.50 -11.31 2.16
CA ASP A 346 -6.26 -10.61 0.89
C ASP A 346 -7.46 -9.77 0.40
N ARG A 347 -8.64 -9.92 1.01
CA ARG A 347 -9.81 -9.04 0.79
C ARG A 347 -9.50 -7.57 1.05
N TYR A 348 -8.62 -7.27 2.00
CA TYR A 348 -8.23 -5.90 2.37
C TYR A 348 -7.02 -5.37 1.59
N LYS A 349 -6.33 -6.23 0.80
CA LYS A 349 -5.23 -5.78 -0.06
C LYS A 349 -5.79 -5.09 -1.30
N VAL A 350 -5.43 -3.83 -1.47
CA VAL A 350 -5.95 -3.01 -2.57
C VAL A 350 -5.22 -3.32 -3.87
N PHE A 351 -3.90 -3.50 -3.81
CA PHE A 351 -3.01 -3.76 -4.92
C PHE A 351 -2.65 -5.25 -5.03
N LEU A 352 -3.60 -6.15 -4.73
CA LEU A 352 -3.44 -7.60 -4.78
C LEU A 352 -2.86 -8.08 -6.13
N ASP A 353 -3.28 -7.46 -7.24
CA ASP A 353 -2.80 -7.82 -8.57
C ASP A 353 -1.29 -7.60 -8.74
N LEU A 354 -0.71 -6.56 -8.11
CA LEU A 354 0.72 -6.27 -8.18
C LEU A 354 1.57 -7.41 -7.58
N PHE A 355 1.12 -8.00 -6.47
CA PHE A 355 1.76 -9.19 -5.89
C PHE A 355 1.67 -10.39 -6.82
N ASN A 356 0.52 -10.56 -7.47
CA ASN A 356 0.24 -11.67 -8.37
C ASN A 356 0.90 -11.53 -9.75
N LEU A 357 1.50 -10.38 -10.09
CA LEU A 357 2.27 -10.19 -11.33
C LEU A 357 3.41 -11.20 -11.48
N SER A 358 4.02 -11.58 -10.36
CA SER A 358 5.12 -12.55 -10.31
C SER A 358 4.74 -13.91 -10.92
N THR A 359 3.46 -14.24 -10.89
CA THR A 359 2.89 -15.47 -11.49
C THR A 359 3.05 -15.49 -13.02
N PHE A 360 3.07 -14.33 -13.67
CA PHE A 360 3.05 -14.21 -15.12
C PHE A 360 4.45 -14.00 -15.74
N LEU A 361 5.49 -13.90 -14.92
CA LEU A 361 6.86 -13.65 -15.39
C LEU A 361 7.38 -14.80 -16.26
N ILE A 362 8.05 -14.43 -17.36
CA ILE A 362 8.77 -15.32 -18.27
C ILE A 362 10.28 -15.02 -18.22
N PRO A 363 11.16 -15.98 -18.59
CA PRO A 363 12.60 -15.75 -18.65
C PRO A 363 12.95 -14.55 -19.54
N ARG A 364 14.06 -13.86 -19.21
CA ARG A 364 14.51 -12.66 -19.94
C ARG A 364 14.72 -12.90 -21.43
N GLU A 365 15.15 -14.10 -21.81
CA GLU A 365 15.38 -14.52 -23.19
C GLU A 365 14.10 -14.56 -24.04
N ASN A 366 12.94 -14.78 -23.40
CA ASN A 366 11.64 -14.86 -24.06
C ASN A 366 10.86 -13.55 -23.95
N MET A 367 11.44 -12.49 -23.37
CA MET A 367 10.78 -11.19 -23.32
C MET A 367 10.72 -10.58 -24.72
N PRO A 368 9.59 -9.96 -25.13
CA PRO A 368 9.53 -9.28 -26.42
C PRO A 368 10.61 -8.20 -26.50
N PRO A 369 11.50 -8.23 -27.50
CA PRO A 369 12.54 -7.22 -27.61
C PRO A 369 11.92 -5.87 -27.96
N LEU A 370 12.42 -4.80 -27.33
CA LEU A 370 12.02 -3.43 -27.68
C LEU A 370 12.47 -3.09 -29.10
N THR A 371 11.57 -2.52 -29.90
CA THR A 371 11.92 -1.96 -31.21
C THR A 371 12.81 -0.73 -31.03
N MET A 372 13.55 -0.34 -32.06
CA MET A 372 14.41 0.85 -32.01
C MET A 372 13.63 2.12 -31.64
N ASP A 373 12.42 2.28 -32.18
CA ASP A 373 11.55 3.42 -31.89
C ASP A 373 11.02 3.39 -30.46
N MET A 374 10.68 2.20 -29.95
CA MET A 374 10.25 2.06 -28.54
C MET A 374 11.41 2.31 -27.59
N ARG A 375 12.62 1.84 -27.90
CA ARG A 375 13.81 2.12 -27.10
C ARG A 375 14.13 3.61 -27.09
N LYS A 376 14.01 4.32 -28.21
CA LYS A 376 14.14 5.79 -28.26
C LYS A 376 13.06 6.48 -27.42
N THR A 377 11.83 5.99 -27.48
CA THR A 377 10.71 6.51 -26.70
C THR A 377 10.94 6.32 -25.21
N LEU A 378 11.51 5.17 -24.79
CA LEU A 378 11.73 4.82 -23.38
C LEU A 378 13.06 5.31 -22.79
N ASN A 379 13.99 5.76 -23.62
CA ASN A 379 15.29 6.25 -23.21
C ASN A 379 15.31 7.78 -23.10
N VAL A 380 15.79 8.29 -21.98
CA VAL A 380 16.11 9.71 -21.80
C VAL A 380 17.57 9.89 -22.22
N GLY A 381 17.79 10.08 -23.52
CA GLY A 381 19.14 10.25 -24.05
C GLY A 381 19.79 11.54 -23.54
N TRP A 382 20.88 11.40 -22.76
CA TRP A 382 21.79 12.51 -22.46
C TRP A 382 22.97 12.47 -23.44
N GLY A 383 22.97 13.36 -24.43
CA GLY A 383 24.04 13.49 -25.43
C GLY A 383 23.48 13.91 -26.80
N ASN A 384 24.11 14.93 -27.41
CA ASN A 384 23.65 15.56 -28.65
C ASN A 384 23.31 14.56 -29.76
N SER A 385 22.11 14.72 -30.32
CA SER A 385 21.78 14.27 -31.66
C SER A 385 22.57 15.11 -32.69
N MET A 386 23.87 14.90 -32.84
CA MET A 386 24.64 15.36 -34.00
C MET A 386 25.89 14.49 -34.19
N HIS A 387 25.77 13.46 -35.03
CA HIS A 387 26.73 13.14 -36.10
C HIS A 387 26.23 11.93 -36.91
N GLU A 388 25.13 12.13 -37.66
CA GLU A 388 24.93 11.43 -38.93
C GLU A 388 24.98 12.47 -40.04
N SER A 389 26.17 13.04 -40.23
CA SER A 389 26.50 13.82 -41.41
C SER A 389 27.51 13.02 -42.22
N ILE A 390 26.98 12.25 -43.17
CA ILE A 390 27.48 12.08 -44.54
C ILE A 390 29.01 12.05 -44.64
N HIS A 391 29.58 10.86 -44.70
CA HIS A 391 30.76 10.63 -45.54
C HIS A 391 30.52 9.38 -46.40
N ASN A 392 29.75 9.59 -47.46
CA ASN A 392 29.85 8.84 -48.71
C ASN A 392 30.14 9.86 -49.82
N GLY A 393 31.23 9.66 -50.56
CA GLY A 393 31.74 10.53 -51.64
C GLY A 393 33.00 11.27 -51.18
N THR A 394 34.19 11.04 -51.71
CA THR A 394 34.61 10.53 -53.04
C THR A 394 35.84 9.65 -52.94
#